data_AF-A0AB74E3F0-F1
#
_entry.id   AF-A0AB74E3F0-F1
#
_cell.length_a   1.000
_cell.length_b   1.000
_cell.length_c   1.000
_cell.angle_alpha   90.00
_cell.angle_beta   90.00
_cell.angle_gamma   90.00
#
_symmetry.space_group_name_H-M   'P 1'
#
loop_
_entity.id
_entity.type
_entity.pdbx_description
1 polymer ?
#
loop_
_entity_poly.entity_id
_entity_poly.type
_entity_poly.pdbx_seq_one_letter_code
_entity_poly.pdbx_strand_id
1 'polypeptide(L)'
;MKPLHLKLNNFGPFLKEEIDFSKIDNNELFLISGKTGSGKTMIFDAMTYALFGKASTEQREENDLRSHFADGKQPMSVTFEFQLNHRIYKVHRQGPYIKEGNTTKTNAKFDVFEMVDGKYEIRESKVISGTQFIIELLGVNADQFRQLFILPQGEFKRFLISNSREKQGILRTLFDSEKFEAIREILKEEVKKEKAQIENRYQQIDLLWQEIESFDDDNIKGLLEVATQQIDKLIENIPLLQARSKEILASVNESKETAIKEFEIIEKKTLENNILKDNINQLNKNKIDFVQLKEQQPEIEGIEAKLKLLQDITNLLNYIENREKIVTKIANSKKDISKTNNKILNLDCDKRNIDKEKKMLEENGDLIESKISFIDKTRVLFNDINKYQQSYLNIERLRTEGEQLGDELNDLIKGLETVEDSIGNNQSDYEKIIELNNTITNINNEINIIKENEKAKAELDKLLGSKQELENQINEETSILKNLEIKLDRYDKTKLDLNDKESFISEIKSAVNIGDQCPICGNEIQDLGHHIDFDSIAKRQNEIKEIEANIHAIKSNIAVHNSEIKFVNEKISNINIKTQSDFSLEELNKRLLENENELNNQKNLNKFIEQKKEEK
;
A
#
# COMPACT_ATOMS: atom_id res chain seq x y z
N MET A 1 -14.22 78.35 11.25
CA MET A 1 -13.02 78.71 12.04
C MET A 1 -12.99 80.22 12.22
N LYS A 2 -12.63 80.74 13.41
CA LYS A 2 -12.44 82.17 13.70
C LYS A 2 -11.03 82.42 14.24
N PRO A 3 -10.20 83.33 13.69
CA PRO A 3 -8.89 83.66 14.27
C PRO A 3 -9.05 84.42 15.60
N LEU A 4 -8.12 84.20 16.53
CA LEU A 4 -8.08 84.87 17.84
C LEU A 4 -6.76 85.62 18.06
N HIS A 5 -5.61 84.94 17.91
CA HIS A 5 -4.28 85.57 17.99
C HIS A 5 -3.35 85.02 16.92
N LEU A 6 -2.47 85.86 16.37
CA LEU A 6 -1.40 85.48 15.45
C LEU A 6 -0.10 86.18 15.83
N LYS A 7 0.91 85.41 16.22
CA LYS A 7 2.22 85.89 16.66
C LYS A 7 3.30 85.42 15.68
N LEU A 8 4.01 86.38 15.08
CA LEU A 8 5.04 86.16 14.05
C LEU A 8 6.42 86.44 14.64
N ASN A 9 7.39 85.55 14.40
CA ASN A 9 8.80 85.82 14.66
C ASN A 9 9.62 85.44 13.42
N ASN A 10 10.42 86.38 12.92
CA ASN A 10 11.30 86.24 11.77
C ASN A 10 10.60 85.75 10.48
N PHE A 11 9.38 86.26 10.21
CA PHE A 11 8.49 85.84 9.13
C PHE A 11 8.15 87.01 8.19
N GLY A 12 8.40 86.87 6.89
CA GLY A 12 8.18 87.93 5.88
C GLY A 12 8.92 89.23 6.25
N PRO A 13 8.28 90.41 6.25
CA PRO A 13 8.92 91.64 6.71
C PRO A 13 9.01 91.75 8.25
N PHE A 14 8.45 90.81 9.01
CA PHE A 14 8.26 90.92 10.46
C PHE A 14 9.36 90.19 11.24
N LEU A 15 10.21 90.93 11.96
CA LEU A 15 11.13 90.35 12.94
C LEU A 15 10.37 89.80 14.16
N LYS A 16 9.40 90.58 14.67
CA LYS A 16 8.49 90.20 15.74
C LYS A 16 7.22 91.04 15.61
N GLU A 17 6.07 90.39 15.48
CA GLU A 17 4.76 91.03 15.29
C GLU A 17 3.67 90.21 16.01
N GLU A 18 2.61 90.85 16.50
CA GLU A 18 1.56 90.17 17.25
C GLU A 18 0.19 90.81 17.02
N ILE A 19 -0.68 90.09 16.32
CA ILE A 19 -2.03 90.53 15.93
C ILE A 19 -3.04 89.83 16.82
N ASP A 20 -3.85 90.63 17.51
CA ASP A 20 -4.95 90.20 18.36
C ASP A 20 -6.27 90.49 17.63
N PHE A 21 -6.94 89.42 17.19
CA PHE A 21 -8.25 89.45 16.56
C PHE A 21 -9.40 89.38 17.58
N SER A 22 -9.12 89.05 18.84
CA SER A 22 -10.13 89.04 19.90
C SER A 22 -10.60 90.47 20.25
N LYS A 23 -9.72 91.47 20.06
CA LYS A 23 -10.04 92.91 20.17
C LYS A 23 -10.94 93.47 19.06
N ILE A 24 -11.38 92.67 18.08
CA ILE A 24 -12.25 93.12 16.98
C ILE A 24 -13.72 92.95 17.41
N ASP A 25 -14.18 93.87 18.25
CA ASP A 25 -15.55 93.89 18.76
C ASP A 25 -16.58 94.42 17.74
N ASN A 26 -17.81 93.91 17.84
CA ASN A 26 -19.03 94.40 17.19
C ASN A 26 -19.11 94.44 15.65
N ASN A 27 -18.06 94.08 14.90
CA ASN A 27 -18.15 93.90 13.44
C ASN A 27 -17.32 92.70 12.96
N GLU A 28 -17.93 91.81 12.17
CA GLU A 28 -17.26 90.63 11.59
C GLU A 28 -16.34 90.97 10.40
N LEU A 29 -16.30 92.25 9.98
CA LEU A 29 -15.52 92.75 8.87
C LEU A 29 -14.47 93.77 9.35
N PHE A 30 -13.21 93.54 9.02
CA PHE A 30 -12.08 94.44 9.30
C PHE A 30 -11.17 94.61 8.08
N LEU A 31 -10.42 95.72 8.02
CA LEU A 31 -9.58 96.07 6.87
C LEU A 31 -8.09 96.08 7.23
N ILE A 32 -7.32 95.14 6.66
CA ILE A 32 -5.85 95.19 6.69
C ILE A 32 -5.37 96.17 5.61
N SER A 33 -5.03 97.39 6.00
CA SER A 33 -4.52 98.45 5.09
C SER A 33 -3.01 98.64 5.20
N GLY A 34 -2.39 99.28 4.20
CA GLY A 34 -0.95 99.53 4.13
C GLY A 34 -0.42 99.63 2.70
N LYS A 35 0.84 100.04 2.53
CA LYS A 35 1.49 100.18 1.21
C LYS A 35 1.69 98.81 0.52
N THR A 36 1.97 98.81 -0.78
CA THR A 36 2.45 97.60 -1.47
C THR A 36 3.76 97.15 -0.85
N GLY A 37 3.95 95.84 -0.67
CA GLY A 37 5.12 95.27 0.03
C GLY A 37 5.03 95.27 1.57
N SER A 38 4.04 95.92 2.20
CA SER A 38 3.93 96.02 3.67
C SER A 38 3.46 94.74 4.40
N GLY A 39 3.78 93.56 3.89
CA GLY A 39 3.47 92.28 4.55
C GLY A 39 2.00 91.86 4.62
N LYS A 40 1.04 92.58 4.02
CA LYS A 40 -0.40 92.24 4.12
C LYS A 40 -0.72 90.79 3.75
N THR A 41 -0.18 90.29 2.65
CA THR A 41 -0.34 88.88 2.24
C THR A 41 0.33 87.91 3.21
N MET A 42 1.45 88.31 3.83
CA MET A 42 2.20 87.48 4.77
C MET A 42 1.42 87.15 6.05
N ILE A 43 0.35 87.88 6.37
CA ILE A 43 -0.57 87.53 7.46
C ILE A 43 -1.36 86.26 7.10
N PHE A 44 -1.81 86.14 5.85
CA PHE A 44 -2.49 84.94 5.34
C PHE A 44 -1.50 83.79 5.07
N ASP A 45 -0.29 84.12 4.58
CA ASP A 45 0.80 83.13 4.49
C ASP A 45 1.14 82.55 5.87
N ALA A 46 1.18 83.38 6.92
CA ALA A 46 1.47 82.94 8.28
C ALA A 46 0.38 82.04 8.87
N MET A 47 -0.90 82.34 8.67
CA MET A 47 -2.00 81.45 9.09
C MET A 47 -1.92 80.09 8.38
N THR A 48 -1.70 80.11 7.05
CA THR A 48 -1.57 78.88 6.25
C THR A 48 -0.33 78.07 6.65
N TYR A 49 0.79 78.75 6.91
CA TYR A 49 2.02 78.14 7.37
C TYR A 49 1.85 77.54 8.76
N ALA A 50 1.25 78.26 9.71
CA ALA A 50 1.00 77.74 11.05
C ALA A 50 0.22 76.42 10.99
N LEU A 51 -0.90 76.40 10.26
CA LEU A 51 -1.74 75.20 10.12
C LEU A 51 -1.05 74.06 9.37
N PHE A 52 -0.52 74.31 8.17
CA PHE A 52 -0.13 73.25 7.22
C PHE A 52 1.36 73.21 6.82
N GLY A 53 2.16 74.21 7.22
CA GLY A 53 3.56 74.34 6.81
C GLY A 53 3.78 74.88 5.38
N LYS A 54 2.71 75.19 4.62
CA LYS A 54 2.78 75.82 3.29
C LYS A 54 2.47 77.32 3.36
N ALA A 55 2.96 78.10 2.39
CA ALA A 55 2.51 79.49 2.17
C ALA A 55 1.02 79.58 1.79
N SER A 56 0.45 80.78 1.63
CA SER A 56 -0.91 80.96 1.07
C SER A 56 -0.97 80.90 -0.47
N THR A 57 0.19 81.01 -1.14
CA THR A 57 0.33 80.93 -2.60
C THR A 57 1.22 79.76 -2.99
N GLU A 58 0.89 79.04 -4.07
CA GLU A 58 1.68 77.90 -4.59
C GLU A 58 3.13 78.28 -4.97
N GLN A 59 3.37 79.52 -5.41
CA GLN A 59 4.67 79.99 -5.91
C GLN A 59 5.67 80.40 -4.80
N ARG A 60 5.45 80.01 -3.54
CA ARG A 60 6.32 80.36 -2.39
C ARG A 60 6.64 79.14 -1.55
N GLU A 61 7.92 78.88 -1.39
CA GLU A 61 8.46 77.81 -0.54
C GLU A 61 8.63 78.27 0.93
N GLU A 62 8.82 77.33 1.86
CA GLU A 62 9.02 77.65 3.29
C GLU A 62 10.19 78.63 3.51
N ASN A 63 11.25 78.57 2.68
CA ASN A 63 12.38 79.47 2.78
C ASN A 63 12.04 80.93 2.43
N ASP A 64 11.06 81.16 1.53
CA ASP A 64 10.63 82.50 1.10
C ASP A 64 9.77 83.21 2.16
N LEU A 65 9.25 82.44 3.12
CA LEU A 65 8.51 82.95 4.26
C LEU A 65 9.42 83.49 5.37
N ARG A 66 10.72 83.18 5.36
CA ARG A 66 11.67 83.66 6.37
C ARG A 66 12.06 85.11 6.12
N SER A 67 12.08 85.92 7.19
CA SER A 67 12.52 87.31 7.09
C SER A 67 14.00 87.45 6.75
N HIS A 68 14.29 88.22 5.69
CA HIS A 68 15.66 88.58 5.31
C HIS A 68 16.37 89.48 6.35
N PHE A 69 15.62 90.11 7.26
CA PHE A 69 16.18 90.91 8.35
C PHE A 69 16.62 90.06 9.56
N ALA A 70 16.25 88.78 9.61
CA ALA A 70 16.45 87.93 10.77
C ALA A 70 17.84 87.27 10.79
N ASP A 71 18.55 87.42 11.91
CA ASP A 71 19.77 86.65 12.22
C ASP A 71 19.56 85.15 11.94
N GLY A 72 20.42 84.56 11.10
CA GLY A 72 20.39 83.15 10.73
C GLY A 72 20.46 82.18 11.92
N LYS A 73 20.96 82.65 13.08
CA LYS A 73 20.99 81.90 14.34
C LYS A 73 19.65 81.86 15.08
N GLN A 74 18.61 82.57 14.61
CA GLN A 74 17.30 82.64 15.24
C GLN A 74 16.22 81.88 14.44
N PRO A 75 15.28 81.17 15.09
CA PRO A 75 14.21 80.45 14.41
C PRO A 75 13.21 81.40 13.72
N MET A 76 12.64 80.94 12.60
CA MET A 76 11.34 81.44 12.14
C MET A 76 10.25 80.69 12.90
N SER A 77 9.24 81.39 13.42
CA SER A 77 8.07 80.73 14.02
C SER A 77 6.80 81.53 13.85
N VAL A 78 5.68 80.81 13.76
CA VAL A 78 4.33 81.37 13.83
C VAL A 78 3.58 80.64 14.93
N THR A 79 2.92 81.40 15.80
CA THR A 79 1.91 80.87 16.74
C THR A 79 0.55 81.41 16.31
N PHE A 80 -0.42 80.52 16.10
CA PHE A 80 -1.76 80.87 15.67
C PHE A 80 -2.79 80.24 16.60
N GLU A 81 -3.71 81.06 17.10
CA GLU A 81 -4.78 80.68 18.03
C GLU A 81 -6.11 80.98 17.35
N PHE A 82 -7.01 79.99 17.34
CA PHE A 82 -8.28 80.05 16.62
C PHE A 82 -9.39 79.27 17.30
N GLN A 83 -10.62 79.66 17.06
CA GLN A 83 -11.82 78.96 17.52
C GLN A 83 -12.41 78.09 16.39
N LEU A 84 -12.82 76.88 16.72
CA LEU A 84 -13.55 75.97 15.84
C LEU A 84 -14.60 75.22 16.66
N ASN A 85 -15.86 75.25 16.21
CA ASN A 85 -17.00 74.61 16.86
C ASN A 85 -17.03 74.86 18.39
N HIS A 86 -16.94 76.13 18.76
CA HIS A 86 -16.82 76.69 20.12
C HIS A 86 -15.51 76.39 20.88
N ARG A 87 -14.76 75.36 20.53
CA ARG A 87 -13.45 75.02 21.13
C ARG A 87 -12.34 75.95 20.65
N ILE A 88 -11.32 76.16 21.47
CA ILE A 88 -10.14 76.98 21.13
C ILE A 88 -8.93 76.07 20.94
N TYR A 89 -8.24 76.25 19.81
CA TYR A 89 -7.00 75.58 19.45
C TYR A 89 -5.87 76.59 19.28
N LYS A 90 -4.66 76.15 19.60
CA LYS A 90 -3.44 76.94 19.45
C LYS A 90 -2.36 76.08 18.84
N VAL A 91 -1.79 76.54 17.75
CA VAL A 91 -0.69 75.86 17.06
C VAL A 91 0.58 76.70 17.11
N HIS A 92 1.72 76.06 17.30
CA HIS A 92 3.04 76.68 17.24
C HIS A 92 3.91 75.92 16.23
N ARG A 93 4.21 76.54 15.08
CA ARG A 93 5.10 75.98 14.06
C ARG A 93 6.41 76.75 14.02
N GLN A 94 7.52 76.02 14.06
CA GLN A 94 8.88 76.58 14.04
C GLN A 94 9.69 75.94 12.91
N GLY A 95 10.19 76.76 11.99
CA GLY A 95 11.02 76.32 10.88
C GLY A 95 12.44 75.89 11.31
N PRO A 96 13.17 75.16 10.44
CA PRO A 96 14.50 74.64 10.73
C PRO A 96 15.57 75.74 10.64
N TYR A 97 16.40 75.88 11.67
CA TYR A 97 17.44 76.93 11.76
C TYR A 97 18.76 76.40 12.34
N ILE A 98 19.89 77.05 12.06
CA ILE A 98 21.20 76.68 12.60
C ILE A 98 21.37 77.39 13.96
N LYS A 99 21.70 76.65 15.02
CA LYS A 99 21.99 77.26 16.33
C LYS A 99 23.41 77.86 16.37
N GLU A 100 23.62 78.84 17.23
CA GLU A 100 24.97 79.29 17.58
C GLU A 100 25.86 78.10 18.03
N GLY A 101 27.07 78.03 17.49
CA GLY A 101 28.01 76.92 17.70
C GLY A 101 27.81 75.69 16.79
N ASN A 102 26.66 75.56 16.10
CA ASN A 102 26.37 74.41 15.24
C ASN A 102 26.64 74.69 13.76
N THR A 103 26.92 73.64 12.99
CA THR A 103 27.03 73.66 11.53
C THR A 103 25.79 73.13 10.80
N THR A 104 24.91 72.40 11.49
CA THR A 104 23.71 71.77 10.93
C THR A 104 22.43 72.50 11.35
N LYS A 105 21.39 72.43 10.49
CA LYS A 105 20.04 72.90 10.84
C LYS A 105 19.42 72.00 11.92
N THR A 106 18.65 72.60 12.81
CA THR A 106 17.72 71.92 13.72
C THR A 106 16.51 71.39 12.94
N ASN A 107 15.87 70.35 13.48
CA ASN A 107 14.58 69.87 12.97
C ASN A 107 13.49 70.95 13.16
N ALA A 108 12.57 71.02 12.20
CA ALA A 108 11.33 71.79 12.37
C ALA A 108 10.48 71.23 13.54
N LYS A 109 9.66 72.08 14.14
CA LYS A 109 8.72 71.71 15.21
C LYS A 109 7.29 72.08 14.85
N PHE A 110 6.35 71.29 15.34
CA PHE A 110 4.95 71.64 15.31
C PHE A 110 4.23 71.11 16.54
N ASP A 111 3.82 72.02 17.42
CA ASP A 111 3.09 71.73 18.64
C ASP A 111 1.64 72.20 18.49
N VAL A 112 0.67 71.30 18.72
CA VAL A 112 -0.78 71.56 18.62
C VAL A 112 -1.39 71.42 20.00
N PHE A 113 -2.13 72.44 20.44
CA PHE A 113 -2.78 72.50 21.74
C PHE A 113 -4.29 72.76 21.60
N GLU A 114 -5.07 72.21 22.54
CA GLU A 114 -6.50 72.50 22.73
C GLU A 114 -6.68 73.16 24.10
N MET A 115 -7.61 74.11 24.23
CA MET A 115 -7.92 74.73 25.51
C MET A 115 -8.99 73.92 26.27
N VAL A 116 -8.61 73.35 27.42
CA VAL A 116 -9.49 72.60 28.34
C VAL A 116 -9.38 73.22 29.72
N ASP A 117 -10.51 73.49 30.38
CA ASP A 117 -10.59 74.08 31.74
C ASP A 117 -9.68 75.31 31.96
N GLY A 118 -9.59 76.17 30.93
CA GLY A 118 -8.78 77.39 30.95
C GLY A 118 -7.26 77.17 30.80
N LYS A 119 -6.82 75.96 30.45
CA LYS A 119 -5.41 75.59 30.25
C LYS A 119 -5.20 75.02 28.85
N TYR A 120 -3.98 75.17 28.34
CA TYR A 120 -3.59 74.57 27.06
C TYR A 120 -3.01 73.17 27.28
N GLU A 121 -3.75 72.16 26.85
CA GLU A 121 -3.29 70.77 26.78
C GLU A 121 -2.69 70.49 25.41
N ILE A 122 -1.59 69.71 25.36
CA ILE A 122 -1.03 69.29 24.08
C ILE A 122 -1.85 68.14 23.48
N ARG A 123 -2.03 68.16 22.17
CA ARG A 123 -2.66 67.10 21.36
C ARG A 123 -1.65 66.43 20.45
N GLU A 124 -0.80 67.22 19.80
CA GLU A 124 0.27 66.72 18.93
C GLU A 124 1.56 67.54 19.07
N SER A 125 2.70 66.91 18.76
CA SER A 125 4.05 67.53 18.89
C SER A 125 5.04 67.14 17.78
N LYS A 126 4.61 66.33 16.81
CA LYS A 126 5.42 65.97 15.63
C LYS A 126 4.85 66.63 14.39
N VAL A 127 5.72 67.07 13.49
CA VAL A 127 5.33 67.82 12.28
C VAL A 127 4.34 67.05 11.41
N ILE A 128 4.51 65.73 11.24
CA ILE A 128 3.65 64.92 10.36
C ILE A 128 2.28 64.68 11.02
N SER A 129 2.22 64.04 12.19
CA SER A 129 0.96 63.73 12.88
C SER A 129 0.17 64.98 13.27
N GLY A 130 0.84 66.04 13.73
CA GLY A 130 0.18 67.32 13.99
C GLY A 130 -0.40 67.97 12.72
N THR A 131 0.28 67.88 11.57
CA THR A 131 -0.28 68.41 10.31
C THR A 131 -1.46 67.57 9.82
N GLN A 132 -1.40 66.25 9.99
CA GLN A 132 -2.52 65.35 9.70
C GLN A 132 -3.73 65.63 10.60
N PHE A 133 -3.52 65.76 11.91
CA PHE A 133 -4.55 66.13 12.89
C PHE A 133 -5.22 67.47 12.53
N ILE A 134 -4.48 68.46 12.00
CA ILE A 134 -5.04 69.74 11.54
C ILE A 134 -5.87 69.59 10.25
N ILE A 135 -5.49 68.69 9.34
CA ILE A 135 -6.29 68.37 8.14
C ILE A 135 -7.60 67.69 8.55
N GLU A 136 -7.55 66.73 9.47
CA GLU A 136 -8.71 66.01 10.01
C GLU A 136 -9.64 66.96 10.81
N LEU A 137 -9.07 67.79 11.69
CA LEU A 137 -9.82 68.77 12.49
C LEU A 137 -10.53 69.83 11.64
N LEU A 138 -9.93 70.26 10.51
CA LEU A 138 -10.51 71.27 9.62
C LEU A 138 -11.34 70.68 8.47
N GLY A 139 -11.26 69.37 8.22
CA GLY A 139 -11.90 68.69 7.09
C GLY A 139 -11.34 69.08 5.71
N VAL A 140 -10.22 69.80 5.64
CA VAL A 140 -9.63 70.32 4.40
C VAL A 140 -8.10 70.29 4.43
N ASN A 141 -7.49 69.99 3.28
CA ASN A 141 -6.06 70.13 3.10
C ASN A 141 -5.66 71.60 2.86
N ALA A 142 -4.34 71.87 2.83
CA ALA A 142 -3.80 73.23 2.66
C ALA A 142 -4.31 73.95 1.40
N ASP A 143 -4.51 73.23 0.31
CA ASP A 143 -4.83 73.79 -1.00
C ASP A 143 -6.33 74.05 -1.16
N GLN A 144 -7.17 73.19 -0.57
CA GLN A 144 -8.59 73.46 -0.34
C GLN A 144 -8.78 74.63 0.65
N PHE A 145 -8.00 74.70 1.73
CA PHE A 145 -8.06 75.81 2.69
C PHE A 145 -7.74 77.17 2.03
N ARG A 146 -6.72 77.22 1.17
CA ARG A 146 -6.37 78.39 0.33
C ARG A 146 -7.49 78.83 -0.63
N GLN A 147 -8.38 77.92 -1.03
CA GLN A 147 -9.50 78.20 -1.94
C GLN A 147 -10.80 78.61 -1.20
N LEU A 148 -10.97 78.15 0.06
CA LEU A 148 -12.23 78.27 0.80
C LEU A 148 -12.19 79.32 1.92
N PHE A 149 -11.07 79.43 2.65
CA PHE A 149 -10.91 80.36 3.79
C PHE A 149 -10.10 81.61 3.46
N ILE A 150 -9.41 81.60 2.31
CA ILE A 150 -8.66 82.73 1.77
C ILE A 150 -9.21 82.97 0.35
N LEU A 151 -9.22 84.23 -0.10
CA LEU A 151 -9.48 84.58 -1.49
C LEU A 151 -8.23 85.25 -2.08
N PRO A 152 -7.22 84.48 -2.54
CA PRO A 152 -6.00 85.04 -3.09
C PRO A 152 -6.30 85.89 -4.34
N GLN A 153 -5.57 86.98 -4.51
CA GLN A 153 -5.80 87.96 -5.57
C GLN A 153 -5.55 87.36 -6.97
N GLY A 154 -6.59 86.81 -7.58
CA GLY A 154 -6.56 86.16 -8.90
C GLY A 154 -7.10 84.73 -8.89
N GLU A 155 -7.00 84.00 -7.78
CA GLU A 155 -7.42 82.58 -7.72
C GLU A 155 -8.94 82.41 -7.76
N PHE A 156 -9.71 83.31 -7.14
CA PHE A 156 -11.17 83.28 -7.27
C PHE A 156 -11.63 83.44 -8.75
N LYS A 157 -10.87 84.17 -9.57
CA LYS A 157 -11.12 84.25 -11.02
C LYS A 157 -10.81 82.93 -11.72
N ARG A 158 -9.80 82.17 -11.27
CA ARG A 158 -9.54 80.80 -11.76
C ARG A 158 -10.70 79.87 -11.39
N PHE A 159 -11.20 79.89 -10.16
CA PHE A 159 -12.39 79.09 -9.78
C PHE A 159 -13.62 79.41 -10.66
N LEU A 160 -13.90 80.69 -10.93
CA LEU A 160 -15.02 81.11 -11.78
C LEU A 160 -14.87 80.69 -13.27
N ILE A 161 -13.64 80.55 -13.77
CA ILE A 161 -13.32 80.24 -15.17
C ILE A 161 -12.94 78.75 -15.36
N SER A 162 -12.70 78.01 -14.28
CA SER A 162 -12.33 76.59 -14.27
C SER A 162 -13.31 75.72 -15.06
N ASN A 163 -12.78 74.69 -15.72
CA ASN A 163 -13.62 73.81 -16.53
C ASN A 163 -14.53 72.94 -15.64
N SER A 164 -15.56 72.34 -16.25
CA SER A 164 -16.58 71.60 -15.48
C SER A 164 -16.02 70.42 -14.67
N ARG A 165 -14.85 69.86 -15.00
CA ARG A 165 -14.21 68.78 -14.23
C ARG A 165 -13.45 69.33 -13.03
N GLU A 166 -12.65 70.38 -13.22
CA GLU A 166 -11.95 71.09 -12.15
C GLU A 166 -12.93 71.60 -11.09
N LYS A 167 -13.98 72.28 -11.54
CA LYS A 167 -15.05 72.80 -10.68
C LYS A 167 -15.81 71.68 -9.96
N GLN A 168 -16.08 70.57 -10.64
CA GLN A 168 -16.68 69.38 -10.02
C GLN A 168 -15.77 68.76 -8.97
N GLY A 169 -14.45 68.74 -9.16
CA GLY A 169 -13.49 68.29 -8.14
C GLY A 169 -13.52 69.15 -6.88
N ILE A 170 -13.43 70.47 -7.02
CA ILE A 170 -13.46 71.41 -5.88
C ILE A 170 -14.79 71.32 -5.12
N LEU A 171 -15.91 71.25 -5.84
CA LEU A 171 -17.23 71.07 -5.22
C LEU A 171 -17.42 69.68 -4.60
N ARG A 172 -16.74 68.64 -5.11
CA ARG A 172 -16.83 67.29 -4.53
C ARG A 172 -16.27 67.23 -3.12
N THR A 173 -15.09 67.80 -2.87
CA THR A 173 -14.55 67.88 -1.50
C THR A 173 -15.37 68.83 -0.64
N LEU A 174 -15.76 70.02 -1.16
CA LEU A 174 -16.51 71.01 -0.38
C LEU A 174 -17.84 70.48 0.18
N PHE A 175 -18.49 69.56 -0.53
CA PHE A 175 -19.73 68.91 -0.10
C PHE A 175 -19.54 67.46 0.39
N ASP A 176 -18.30 67.02 0.66
CA ASP A 176 -17.97 65.65 1.07
C ASP A 176 -18.72 64.57 0.25
N SER A 177 -18.61 64.68 -1.07
CA SER A 177 -19.33 63.83 -2.04
C SER A 177 -18.40 62.90 -2.83
N GLU A 178 -17.14 62.78 -2.40
CA GLU A 178 -16.16 61.85 -2.96
C GLU A 178 -16.56 60.39 -2.68
N LYS A 179 -17.17 60.11 -1.51
CA LYS A 179 -17.76 58.82 -1.13
C LYS A 179 -18.77 58.26 -2.14
N PHE A 180 -19.55 59.12 -2.81
CA PHE A 180 -20.50 58.67 -3.84
C PHE A 180 -19.80 58.23 -5.14
N GLU A 181 -18.58 58.70 -5.42
CA GLU A 181 -17.79 58.21 -6.55
C GLU A 181 -17.18 56.84 -6.27
N ALA A 182 -16.74 56.60 -5.03
CA ALA A 182 -16.27 55.29 -4.60
C ALA A 182 -17.37 54.23 -4.75
N ILE A 183 -18.57 54.50 -4.23
CA ILE A 183 -19.75 53.63 -4.39
C ILE A 183 -20.06 53.37 -5.88
N ARG A 184 -20.02 54.42 -6.72
CA ARG A 184 -20.28 54.31 -8.17
C ARG A 184 -19.30 53.38 -8.88
N GLU A 185 -18.00 53.46 -8.56
CA GLU A 185 -16.98 52.65 -9.23
C GLU A 185 -16.95 51.19 -8.70
N ILE A 186 -17.30 50.95 -7.43
CA ILE A 186 -17.53 49.61 -6.88
C ILE A 186 -18.67 48.90 -7.64
N LEU A 187 -19.88 49.49 -7.65
CA LEU A 187 -21.06 48.93 -8.34
C LEU A 187 -20.82 48.65 -9.83
N LYS A 188 -19.97 49.47 -10.47
CA LYS A 188 -19.60 49.35 -11.89
C LYS A 188 -18.69 48.14 -12.15
N GLU A 189 -17.73 47.86 -11.26
CA GLU A 189 -16.88 46.67 -11.37
C GLU A 189 -17.65 45.38 -10.97
N GLU A 190 -18.58 45.46 -10.02
CA GLU A 190 -19.52 44.37 -9.70
C GLU A 190 -20.39 43.98 -10.92
N VAL A 191 -21.07 44.95 -11.54
CA VAL A 191 -21.91 44.72 -12.73
C VAL A 191 -21.09 44.14 -13.90
N LYS A 192 -19.82 44.53 -14.03
CA LYS A 192 -18.88 44.00 -15.02
C LYS A 192 -18.47 42.55 -14.71
N LYS A 193 -18.19 42.23 -13.44
CA LYS A 193 -17.87 40.87 -12.96
C LYS A 193 -19.05 39.91 -13.15
N GLU A 194 -20.27 40.34 -12.82
CA GLU A 194 -21.46 39.50 -13.00
C GLU A 194 -21.80 39.26 -14.46
N LYS A 195 -21.66 40.27 -15.34
CA LYS A 195 -21.80 40.06 -16.79
C LYS A 195 -20.83 39.00 -17.34
N ALA A 196 -19.55 39.07 -16.95
CA ALA A 196 -18.56 38.08 -17.37
C ALA A 196 -18.88 36.66 -16.86
N GLN A 197 -19.43 36.52 -15.65
CA GLN A 197 -19.91 35.24 -15.15
C GLN A 197 -21.13 34.72 -15.92
N ILE A 198 -22.09 35.58 -16.24
CA ILE A 198 -23.28 35.24 -17.02
C ILE A 198 -22.88 34.77 -18.42
N GLU A 199 -22.02 35.52 -19.10
CA GLU A 199 -21.46 35.16 -20.43
C GLU A 199 -20.73 33.81 -20.40
N ASN A 200 -19.93 33.55 -19.35
CA ASN A 200 -19.26 32.25 -19.20
C ASN A 200 -20.23 31.10 -18.93
N ARG A 201 -21.32 31.32 -18.16
CA ARG A 201 -22.36 30.30 -17.96
C ARG A 201 -23.10 29.97 -19.26
N TYR A 202 -23.40 30.97 -20.10
CA TYR A 202 -23.97 30.72 -21.43
C TYR A 202 -23.02 29.90 -22.32
N GLN A 203 -21.71 30.15 -22.29
CA GLN A 203 -20.72 29.34 -23.00
C GLN A 203 -20.65 27.89 -22.49
N GLN A 204 -20.73 27.68 -21.18
CA GLN A 204 -20.79 26.33 -20.59
C GLN A 204 -22.06 25.57 -21.01
N ILE A 205 -23.21 26.25 -21.00
CA ILE A 205 -24.49 25.66 -21.48
C ILE A 205 -24.40 25.29 -22.96
N ASP A 206 -23.80 26.13 -23.79
CA ASP A 206 -23.67 25.87 -25.23
C ASP A 206 -22.79 24.65 -25.53
N LEU A 207 -21.65 24.52 -24.85
CA LEU A 207 -20.77 23.35 -24.93
C LEU A 207 -21.47 22.07 -24.45
N LEU A 208 -22.05 22.10 -23.24
CA LEU A 208 -22.72 20.92 -22.64
C LEU A 208 -23.95 20.47 -23.43
N TRP A 209 -24.61 21.36 -24.17
CA TRP A 209 -25.73 21.01 -25.06
C TRP A 209 -25.25 20.35 -26.36
N GLN A 210 -24.11 20.80 -26.91
CA GLN A 210 -23.48 20.22 -28.10
C GLN A 210 -22.82 18.86 -27.83
N GLU A 211 -22.44 18.58 -26.59
CA GLU A 211 -21.91 17.27 -26.15
C GLU A 211 -22.97 16.16 -26.06
N ILE A 212 -24.27 16.47 -26.18
CA ILE A 212 -25.34 15.45 -26.07
C ILE A 212 -25.44 14.67 -27.39
N GLU A 213 -24.92 13.43 -27.40
CA GLU A 213 -25.11 12.52 -28.52
C GLU A 213 -26.59 12.18 -28.75
N SER A 214 -27.01 12.17 -30.02
CA SER A 214 -28.39 11.85 -30.40
C SER A 214 -28.68 10.36 -30.58
N PHE A 215 -27.65 9.51 -30.58
CA PHE A 215 -27.75 8.06 -30.84
C PHE A 215 -28.56 7.70 -32.11
N ASP A 216 -28.51 8.61 -33.09
CA ASP A 216 -29.33 8.62 -34.30
C ASP A 216 -30.86 8.67 -34.11
N ASP A 217 -31.38 8.85 -32.89
CA ASP A 217 -32.82 8.97 -32.61
C ASP A 217 -33.38 10.35 -33.02
N ASP A 218 -34.36 10.34 -33.92
CA ASP A 218 -34.94 11.57 -34.49
C ASP A 218 -35.68 12.44 -33.45
N ASN A 219 -36.18 11.86 -32.35
CA ASN A 219 -36.80 12.63 -31.27
C ASN A 219 -35.72 13.37 -30.47
N ILE A 220 -34.58 12.72 -30.19
CA ILE A 220 -33.44 13.38 -29.54
C ILE A 220 -32.87 14.48 -30.45
N LYS A 221 -32.71 14.23 -31.76
CA LYS A 221 -32.30 15.26 -32.72
C LYS A 221 -33.23 16.49 -32.67
N GLY A 222 -34.55 16.29 -32.79
CA GLY A 222 -35.52 17.38 -32.73
C GLY A 222 -35.60 18.11 -31.38
N LEU A 223 -35.28 17.44 -30.27
CA LEU A 223 -35.16 18.07 -28.95
C LEU A 223 -33.89 18.92 -28.81
N LEU A 224 -32.80 18.56 -29.50
CA LEU A 224 -31.51 19.27 -29.46
C LEU A 224 -31.42 20.46 -30.42
N GLU A 225 -32.28 20.55 -31.45
CA GLU A 225 -32.37 21.71 -32.36
C GLU A 225 -32.75 23.05 -31.68
N VAL A 226 -33.12 23.04 -30.39
CA VAL A 226 -33.39 24.26 -29.62
C VAL A 226 -32.10 25.05 -29.40
N ALA A 227 -32.09 26.29 -29.88
CA ALA A 227 -30.98 27.22 -29.67
C ALA A 227 -30.72 27.47 -28.17
N THR A 228 -29.46 27.36 -27.76
CA THR A 228 -28.96 27.37 -26.36
C THR A 228 -29.20 28.67 -25.59
N GLN A 229 -29.64 29.72 -26.28
CA GLN A 229 -30.12 30.98 -25.69
C GLN A 229 -31.55 30.88 -25.12
N GLN A 230 -32.33 29.87 -25.49
CA GLN A 230 -33.73 29.68 -25.08
C GLN A 230 -33.83 28.77 -23.84
N ILE A 231 -33.19 29.19 -22.74
CA ILE A 231 -32.99 28.39 -21.50
C ILE A 231 -34.27 27.69 -21.03
N ASP A 232 -35.41 28.38 -21.02
CA ASP A 232 -36.68 27.80 -20.54
C ASP A 232 -37.06 26.53 -21.33
N LYS A 233 -36.85 26.52 -22.65
CA LYS A 233 -37.08 25.35 -23.50
C LYS A 233 -36.04 24.24 -23.32
N LEU A 234 -34.79 24.60 -22.99
CA LEU A 234 -33.79 23.59 -22.63
C LEU A 234 -34.25 22.84 -21.37
N ILE A 235 -34.76 23.58 -20.38
CA ILE A 235 -35.31 23.04 -19.13
C ILE A 235 -36.56 22.18 -19.39
N GLU A 236 -37.44 22.57 -20.32
CA GLU A 236 -38.59 21.75 -20.76
C GLU A 236 -38.15 20.47 -21.50
N ASN A 237 -37.09 20.54 -22.32
CA ASN A 237 -36.60 19.39 -23.10
C ASN A 237 -35.75 18.40 -22.29
N ILE A 238 -35.03 18.82 -21.25
CA ILE A 238 -34.15 17.94 -20.45
C ILE A 238 -34.88 16.70 -19.89
N PRO A 239 -36.10 16.80 -19.29
CA PRO A 239 -36.86 15.62 -18.87
C PRO A 239 -37.24 14.67 -20.01
N LEU A 240 -37.53 15.21 -21.21
CA LEU A 240 -37.89 14.42 -22.40
C LEU A 240 -36.67 13.67 -22.96
N LEU A 241 -35.53 14.35 -23.04
CA LEU A 241 -34.22 13.76 -23.35
C LEU A 241 -33.90 12.63 -22.37
N GLN A 242 -33.98 12.89 -21.06
CA GLN A 242 -33.70 11.89 -20.02
C GLN A 242 -34.65 10.69 -20.06
N ALA A 243 -35.91 10.86 -20.47
CA ALA A 243 -36.83 9.75 -20.69
C ALA A 243 -36.40 8.91 -21.89
N ARG A 244 -36.16 9.55 -23.05
CA ARG A 244 -35.81 8.85 -24.30
C ARG A 244 -34.45 8.14 -24.20
N SER A 245 -33.43 8.74 -23.59
CA SER A 245 -32.14 8.09 -23.36
C SER A 245 -32.26 6.84 -22.47
N LYS A 246 -33.21 6.79 -21.53
CA LYS A 246 -33.47 5.59 -20.71
C LYS A 246 -34.13 4.47 -21.51
N GLU A 247 -35.05 4.79 -22.41
CA GLU A 247 -35.67 3.81 -23.32
C GLU A 247 -34.62 3.20 -24.26
N ILE A 248 -33.76 4.04 -24.86
CA ILE A 248 -32.65 3.59 -25.71
C ILE A 248 -31.71 2.70 -24.90
N LEU A 249 -31.27 3.15 -23.71
CA LEU A 249 -30.38 2.37 -22.84
C LEU A 249 -30.99 1.01 -22.43
N ALA A 250 -32.30 0.94 -22.19
CA ALA A 250 -32.97 -0.34 -21.92
C ALA A 250 -32.89 -1.29 -23.12
N SER A 251 -33.28 -0.80 -24.32
CA SER A 251 -33.26 -1.61 -25.55
C SER A 251 -31.86 -2.08 -25.96
N VAL A 252 -30.83 -1.28 -25.73
CA VAL A 252 -29.41 -1.63 -25.96
C VAL A 252 -28.95 -2.70 -24.97
N ASN A 253 -29.35 -2.63 -23.69
CA ASN A 253 -29.02 -3.66 -22.71
C ASN A 253 -29.73 -5.00 -22.99
N GLU A 254 -31.00 -4.98 -23.41
CA GLU A 254 -31.74 -6.18 -23.82
C GLU A 254 -31.12 -6.84 -25.07
N SER A 255 -30.74 -6.03 -26.05
CA SER A 255 -30.03 -6.49 -27.26
C SER A 255 -28.67 -7.10 -26.91
N LYS A 256 -27.92 -6.47 -26.00
CA LYS A 256 -26.63 -6.96 -25.49
C LYS A 256 -26.78 -8.28 -24.74
N GLU A 257 -27.75 -8.39 -23.85
CA GLU A 257 -28.03 -9.65 -23.13
C GLU A 257 -28.39 -10.79 -24.10
N THR A 258 -29.15 -10.48 -25.15
CA THR A 258 -29.52 -11.46 -26.18
C THR A 258 -28.29 -11.93 -26.95
N ALA A 259 -27.44 -11.00 -27.39
CA ALA A 259 -26.18 -11.32 -28.07
C ALA A 259 -25.21 -12.14 -27.20
N ILE A 260 -25.16 -11.89 -25.89
CA ILE A 260 -24.37 -12.70 -24.94
C ILE A 260 -24.90 -14.14 -24.88
N LYS A 261 -26.22 -14.33 -24.74
CA LYS A 261 -26.85 -15.66 -24.70
C LYS A 261 -26.64 -16.43 -26.01
N GLU A 262 -26.67 -15.75 -27.15
CA GLU A 262 -26.32 -16.35 -28.46
C GLU A 262 -24.84 -16.74 -28.54
N PHE A 263 -23.93 -15.89 -28.04
CA PHE A 263 -22.50 -16.17 -27.98
C PHE A 263 -22.18 -17.40 -27.12
N GLU A 264 -22.75 -17.51 -25.91
CA GLU A 264 -22.60 -18.68 -25.02
C GLU A 264 -23.04 -19.99 -25.71
N ILE A 265 -24.14 -19.95 -26.47
CA ILE A 265 -24.62 -21.10 -27.26
C ILE A 265 -23.64 -21.47 -28.39
N ILE A 266 -23.01 -20.49 -29.03
CA ILE A 266 -22.00 -20.70 -30.08
C ILE A 266 -20.69 -21.23 -29.50
N GLU A 267 -20.24 -20.70 -28.37
CA GLU A 267 -19.04 -21.16 -27.66
C GLU A 267 -19.19 -22.61 -27.22
N LYS A 268 -20.31 -22.97 -26.58
CA LYS A 268 -20.60 -24.35 -26.18
C LYS A 268 -20.59 -25.31 -27.37
N LYS A 269 -21.24 -24.95 -28.48
CA LYS A 269 -21.22 -25.74 -29.72
C LYS A 269 -19.81 -25.86 -30.31
N THR A 270 -18.97 -24.84 -30.18
CA THR A 270 -17.57 -24.88 -30.62
C THR A 270 -16.75 -25.85 -29.76
N LEU A 271 -16.94 -25.86 -28.44
CA LEU A 271 -16.33 -26.82 -27.53
C LEU A 271 -16.76 -28.27 -27.84
N GLU A 272 -18.05 -28.51 -28.02
CA GLU A 272 -18.61 -29.82 -28.40
C GLU A 272 -18.03 -30.32 -29.74
N ASN A 273 -17.90 -29.44 -30.74
CA ASN A 273 -17.29 -29.77 -32.03
C ASN A 273 -15.78 -30.09 -31.92
N ASN A 274 -15.03 -29.40 -31.05
CA ASN A 274 -13.63 -29.72 -30.79
C ASN A 274 -13.47 -31.09 -30.13
N ILE A 275 -14.29 -31.42 -29.13
CA ILE A 275 -14.31 -32.73 -28.49
C ILE A 275 -14.67 -33.84 -29.51
N LEU A 276 -15.66 -33.60 -30.38
CA LEU A 276 -16.01 -34.50 -31.48
C LEU A 276 -14.85 -34.72 -32.46
N LYS A 277 -14.13 -33.66 -32.83
CA LYS A 277 -12.96 -33.71 -33.72
C LYS A 277 -11.83 -34.56 -33.11
N ASP A 278 -11.55 -34.39 -31.83
CA ASP A 278 -10.50 -35.17 -31.15
C ASP A 278 -10.91 -36.63 -30.93
N ASN A 279 -12.19 -36.90 -30.65
CA ASN A 279 -12.73 -38.27 -30.63
C ASN A 279 -12.62 -38.95 -32.02
N ILE A 280 -12.84 -38.22 -33.11
CA ILE A 280 -12.63 -38.73 -34.48
C ILE A 280 -11.14 -39.01 -34.74
N ASN A 281 -10.23 -38.14 -34.28
CA ASN A 281 -8.79 -38.36 -34.38
C ASN A 281 -8.34 -39.62 -33.62
N GLN A 282 -8.81 -39.80 -32.37
CA GLN A 282 -8.56 -41.01 -31.59
C GLN A 282 -9.14 -42.28 -32.26
N LEU A 283 -10.39 -42.22 -32.75
CA LEU A 283 -11.02 -43.35 -33.44
C LEU A 283 -10.24 -43.76 -34.70
N ASN A 284 -9.71 -42.78 -35.45
CA ASN A 284 -8.88 -43.05 -36.62
C ASN A 284 -7.53 -43.67 -36.25
N LYS A 285 -6.88 -43.21 -35.16
CA LYS A 285 -5.68 -43.86 -34.63
C LYS A 285 -5.97 -45.31 -34.19
N ASN A 286 -6.98 -45.52 -33.37
CA ASN A 286 -7.35 -46.84 -32.85
C ASN A 286 -7.70 -47.84 -33.97
N LYS A 287 -8.23 -47.36 -35.12
CA LYS A 287 -8.42 -48.18 -36.33
C LYS A 287 -7.10 -48.61 -36.98
N ILE A 288 -6.11 -47.73 -37.04
CA ILE A 288 -4.76 -48.06 -37.58
C ILE A 288 -4.09 -49.08 -36.65
N ASP A 289 -4.09 -48.81 -35.34
CA ASP A 289 -3.52 -49.68 -34.31
C ASP A 289 -4.18 -51.07 -34.33
N PHE A 290 -5.52 -51.15 -34.49
CA PHE A 290 -6.26 -52.40 -34.64
C PHE A 290 -5.90 -53.18 -35.92
N VAL A 291 -5.70 -52.49 -37.05
CA VAL A 291 -5.27 -53.14 -38.31
C VAL A 291 -3.88 -53.75 -38.14
N GLN A 292 -2.92 -53.02 -37.56
CA GLN A 292 -1.57 -53.52 -37.30
C GLN A 292 -1.56 -54.73 -36.36
N LEU A 293 -2.31 -54.69 -35.25
CA LEU A 293 -2.46 -55.82 -34.34
C LEU A 293 -3.10 -57.04 -35.02
N LYS A 294 -4.02 -56.82 -35.96
CA LYS A 294 -4.66 -57.90 -36.72
C LYS A 294 -3.75 -58.48 -37.82
N GLU A 295 -2.84 -57.69 -38.37
CA GLU A 295 -1.77 -58.19 -39.26
C GLU A 295 -0.72 -59.01 -38.49
N GLN A 296 -0.46 -58.66 -37.23
CA GLN A 296 0.43 -59.41 -36.32
C GLN A 296 -0.21 -60.67 -35.71
N GLN A 297 -1.55 -60.73 -35.61
CA GLN A 297 -2.28 -61.88 -35.06
C GLN A 297 -1.79 -63.27 -35.54
N PRO A 298 -1.65 -63.56 -36.85
CA PRO A 298 -1.17 -64.87 -37.30
C PRO A 298 0.29 -65.17 -36.92
N GLU A 299 1.14 -64.16 -36.70
CA GLU A 299 2.50 -64.34 -36.19
C GLU A 299 2.48 -64.67 -34.70
N ILE A 300 1.63 -63.99 -33.92
CA ILE A 300 1.40 -64.27 -32.49
C ILE A 300 0.84 -65.68 -32.31
N GLU A 301 -0.21 -66.07 -33.03
CA GLU A 301 -0.76 -67.43 -33.03
C GLU A 301 0.30 -68.48 -33.44
N GLY A 302 1.16 -68.15 -34.41
CA GLY A 302 2.30 -68.96 -34.80
C GLY A 302 3.42 -69.07 -33.75
N ILE A 303 3.54 -68.10 -32.83
CA ILE A 303 4.45 -68.13 -31.68
C ILE A 303 3.81 -68.92 -30.52
N GLU A 304 2.52 -68.72 -30.24
CA GLU A 304 1.79 -69.52 -29.24
C GLU A 304 1.79 -71.01 -29.59
N ALA A 305 1.59 -71.36 -30.87
CA ALA A 305 1.68 -72.74 -31.34
C ALA A 305 3.07 -73.35 -31.07
N LYS A 306 4.15 -72.58 -31.30
CA LYS A 306 5.53 -73.01 -30.99
C LYS A 306 5.77 -73.15 -29.49
N LEU A 307 5.28 -72.21 -28.67
CA LEU A 307 5.39 -72.26 -27.21
C LEU A 307 4.67 -73.49 -26.64
N LYS A 308 3.48 -73.81 -27.14
CA LYS A 308 2.72 -75.01 -26.76
C LYS A 308 3.48 -76.29 -27.12
N LEU A 309 4.06 -76.35 -28.32
CA LEU A 309 4.87 -77.47 -28.77
C LEU A 309 6.17 -77.62 -27.96
N LEU A 310 6.76 -76.51 -27.49
CA LEU A 310 7.89 -76.52 -26.54
C LEU A 310 7.48 -77.03 -25.15
N GLN A 311 6.30 -76.66 -24.65
CA GLN A 311 5.76 -77.19 -23.38
C GLN A 311 5.53 -78.72 -23.46
N ASP A 312 4.98 -79.21 -24.58
CA ASP A 312 4.82 -80.65 -24.81
C ASP A 312 6.17 -81.38 -24.90
N ILE A 313 7.20 -80.76 -25.50
CA ILE A 313 8.57 -81.27 -25.48
C ILE A 313 9.15 -81.27 -24.05
N THR A 314 8.91 -80.25 -23.23
CA THR A 314 9.32 -80.23 -21.82
C THR A 314 8.69 -81.37 -21.01
N ASN A 315 7.43 -81.69 -21.27
CA ASN A 315 6.77 -82.85 -20.66
C ASN A 315 7.42 -84.17 -21.11
N LEU A 316 7.75 -84.32 -22.39
CA LEU A 316 8.45 -85.50 -22.92
C LEU A 316 9.87 -85.66 -22.33
N LEU A 317 10.61 -84.56 -22.15
CA LEU A 317 11.93 -84.57 -21.50
C LEU A 317 11.83 -85.06 -20.04
N ASN A 318 10.83 -84.59 -19.29
CA ASN A 318 10.54 -85.07 -17.93
C ASN A 318 10.22 -86.58 -17.92
N TYR A 319 9.52 -87.12 -18.91
CA TYR A 319 9.30 -88.58 -19.02
C TYR A 319 10.59 -89.35 -19.34
N ILE A 320 11.49 -88.80 -20.16
CA ILE A 320 12.79 -89.41 -20.48
C ILE A 320 13.69 -89.45 -19.23
N GLU A 321 13.85 -88.33 -18.52
CA GLU A 321 14.63 -88.29 -17.27
C GLU A 321 14.09 -89.29 -16.24
N ASN A 322 12.76 -89.35 -16.05
CA ASN A 322 12.15 -90.28 -15.10
C ASN A 322 12.36 -91.74 -15.52
N ARG A 323 12.38 -92.04 -16.82
CA ARG A 323 12.73 -93.37 -17.34
C ARG A 323 14.18 -93.73 -17.02
N GLU A 324 15.13 -92.82 -17.17
CA GLU A 324 16.54 -93.05 -16.81
C GLU A 324 16.73 -93.23 -15.29
N LYS A 325 16.05 -92.41 -14.48
CA LYS A 325 15.99 -92.56 -13.00
C LYS A 325 15.38 -93.90 -12.56
N ILE A 326 14.48 -94.49 -13.35
CA ILE A 326 13.93 -95.83 -13.12
C ILE A 326 14.90 -96.93 -13.60
N VAL A 327 15.52 -96.79 -14.78
CA VAL A 327 16.49 -97.77 -15.31
C VAL A 327 17.71 -97.91 -14.39
N THR A 328 18.23 -96.80 -13.87
CA THR A 328 19.33 -96.80 -12.88
C THR A 328 18.93 -97.46 -11.56
N LYS A 329 17.71 -97.19 -11.04
CA LYS A 329 17.17 -97.90 -9.86
C LYS A 329 17.04 -99.41 -10.09
N ILE A 330 16.59 -99.84 -11.27
CA ILE A 330 16.49 -101.27 -11.63
C ILE A 330 17.88 -101.91 -11.74
N ALA A 331 18.87 -101.21 -12.31
CA ALA A 331 20.24 -101.70 -12.40
C ALA A 331 20.87 -101.89 -11.01
N ASN A 332 20.70 -100.91 -10.11
CA ASN A 332 21.15 -101.02 -8.72
C ASN A 332 20.44 -102.18 -7.99
N SER A 333 19.12 -102.27 -8.10
CA SER A 333 18.34 -103.37 -7.49
C SER A 333 18.80 -104.75 -7.97
N LYS A 334 19.12 -104.93 -9.26
CA LYS A 334 19.71 -106.16 -9.78
C LYS A 334 21.10 -106.45 -9.20
N LYS A 335 21.93 -105.41 -9.00
CA LYS A 335 23.25 -105.51 -8.37
C LYS A 335 23.16 -105.91 -6.90
N ASP A 336 22.13 -105.46 -6.18
CA ASP A 336 21.92 -105.82 -4.77
C ASP A 336 21.26 -107.20 -4.60
N ILE A 337 20.41 -107.62 -5.55
CA ILE A 337 19.93 -109.01 -5.65
C ILE A 337 21.11 -109.97 -5.89
N SER A 338 22.07 -109.64 -6.77
CA SER A 338 23.23 -110.53 -7.01
C SER A 338 24.16 -110.62 -5.79
N LYS A 339 24.43 -109.51 -5.09
CA LYS A 339 25.11 -109.55 -3.78
C LYS A 339 24.39 -110.45 -2.77
N THR A 340 23.06 -110.38 -2.73
CA THR A 340 22.23 -111.15 -1.79
C THR A 340 22.23 -112.63 -2.11
N ASN A 341 22.14 -113.02 -3.40
CA ASN A 341 22.30 -114.41 -3.82
C ASN A 341 23.70 -114.96 -3.46
N ASN A 342 24.76 -114.18 -3.61
CA ASN A 342 26.10 -114.62 -3.20
C ASN A 342 26.20 -114.83 -1.69
N LYS A 343 25.54 -113.99 -0.87
CA LYS A 343 25.43 -114.24 0.59
C LYS A 343 24.66 -115.53 0.90
N ILE A 344 23.57 -115.81 0.18
CA ILE A 344 22.78 -117.04 0.36
C ILE A 344 23.60 -118.28 -0.03
N LEU A 345 24.36 -118.23 -1.13
CA LEU A 345 25.26 -119.31 -1.56
C LEU A 345 26.36 -119.60 -0.54
N ASN A 346 26.93 -118.58 0.09
CA ASN A 346 27.92 -118.77 1.15
C ASN A 346 27.28 -119.43 2.38
N LEU A 347 26.13 -118.92 2.86
CA LEU A 347 25.42 -119.48 4.02
C LEU A 347 24.98 -120.93 3.80
N ASP A 348 24.59 -121.31 2.58
CA ASP A 348 24.26 -122.70 2.25
C ASP A 348 25.51 -123.60 2.14
N CYS A 349 26.70 -123.03 1.92
CA CYS A 349 27.98 -123.74 2.05
C CYS A 349 28.34 -123.95 3.52
N ASP A 350 28.24 -122.91 4.35
CA ASP A 350 28.51 -122.96 5.79
C ASP A 350 27.64 -124.00 6.49
N LYS A 351 26.33 -124.01 6.18
CA LYS A 351 25.38 -125.01 6.67
C LYS A 351 25.82 -126.45 6.35
N ARG A 352 26.27 -126.71 5.11
CA ARG A 352 26.75 -128.05 4.68
C ARG A 352 28.05 -128.49 5.35
N ASN A 353 28.79 -127.58 5.97
CA ASN A 353 29.96 -127.93 6.78
C ASN A 353 29.53 -128.28 8.21
N ILE A 354 28.64 -127.49 8.82
CA ILE A 354 28.05 -127.77 10.14
C ILE A 354 27.30 -129.13 10.14
N ASP A 355 26.53 -129.43 9.08
CA ASP A 355 25.84 -130.71 8.92
C ASP A 355 26.79 -131.92 8.80
N LYS A 356 28.08 -131.72 8.45
CA LYS A 356 29.11 -132.78 8.45
C LYS A 356 29.72 -132.98 9.84
N GLU A 357 30.10 -131.89 10.51
CA GLU A 357 30.70 -131.93 11.84
C GLU A 357 29.75 -132.59 12.85
N LYS A 358 28.46 -132.23 12.79
CA LYS A 358 27.42 -132.86 13.60
C LYS A 358 27.40 -134.39 13.42
N LYS A 359 27.48 -134.88 12.18
CA LYS A 359 27.44 -136.32 11.88
C LYS A 359 28.62 -137.09 12.45
N MET A 360 29.84 -136.52 12.42
CA MET A 360 31.02 -137.17 12.99
C MET A 360 30.96 -137.28 14.53
N LEU A 361 30.23 -136.39 15.20
CA LEU A 361 30.03 -136.45 16.65
C LEU A 361 28.94 -137.46 17.06
N GLU A 362 27.86 -137.57 16.29
CA GLU A 362 26.78 -138.53 16.57
C GLU A 362 27.22 -140.01 16.39
N GLU A 363 28.19 -140.30 15.53
CA GLU A 363 28.66 -141.68 15.24
C GLU A 363 29.69 -142.25 16.26
N ASN A 364 30.18 -141.46 17.22
CA ASN A 364 31.30 -141.86 18.11
C ASN A 364 30.97 -142.00 19.60
N GLY A 365 29.73 -141.75 20.03
CA GLY A 365 29.35 -141.77 21.46
C GLY A 365 29.55 -143.13 22.15
N ASP A 366 28.93 -144.18 21.60
CA ASP A 366 28.84 -145.51 22.24
C ASP A 366 30.19 -146.20 22.48
N LEU A 367 31.22 -145.83 21.71
CA LEU A 367 32.56 -146.45 21.80
C LEU A 367 33.38 -145.96 23.01
N ILE A 368 33.01 -144.81 23.59
CA ILE A 368 33.80 -144.15 24.64
C ILE A 368 33.53 -144.80 26.01
N GLU A 369 32.27 -145.06 26.37
CA GLU A 369 31.94 -145.72 27.64
C GLU A 369 32.51 -147.14 27.74
N SER A 370 32.53 -147.90 26.62
CA SER A 370 33.00 -149.29 26.64
C SER A 370 34.50 -149.43 26.95
N LYS A 371 35.33 -148.45 26.59
CA LYS A 371 36.79 -148.53 26.74
C LYS A 371 37.29 -148.16 28.14
N ILE A 372 36.58 -147.27 28.84
CA ILE A 372 36.94 -146.86 30.21
C ILE A 372 36.88 -148.08 31.15
N SER A 373 35.86 -148.94 31.01
CA SER A 373 35.71 -150.17 31.82
C SER A 373 36.79 -151.24 31.60
N PHE A 374 37.62 -151.15 30.55
CA PHE A 374 38.66 -152.14 30.26
C PHE A 374 40.03 -151.76 30.85
N ILE A 375 40.39 -150.47 30.77
CA ILE A 375 41.73 -149.97 31.11
C ILE A 375 42.05 -150.15 32.61
N ASP A 376 41.06 -149.99 33.50
CA ASP A 376 41.21 -150.18 34.94
C ASP A 376 41.57 -151.62 35.37
N LYS A 377 41.40 -152.62 34.51
CA LYS A 377 41.64 -154.04 34.84
C LYS A 377 42.95 -154.61 34.30
N THR A 378 43.66 -153.92 33.41
CA THR A 378 44.86 -154.47 32.72
C THR A 378 46.19 -153.85 33.14
N ARG A 379 46.20 -152.85 34.03
CA ARG A 379 47.42 -152.10 34.42
C ARG A 379 48.51 -152.93 35.14
N VAL A 380 48.17 -154.10 35.68
CA VAL A 380 49.09 -154.98 36.42
C VAL A 380 49.65 -156.13 35.54
N LEU A 381 49.18 -156.26 34.29
CA LEU A 381 49.64 -157.29 33.34
C LEU A 381 50.52 -156.73 32.20
N PHE A 382 51.09 -155.54 32.39
CA PHE A 382 52.22 -155.02 31.62
C PHE A 382 53.39 -154.86 32.60
N ASN A 383 54.11 -155.95 32.88
CA ASN A 383 55.24 -156.41 32.08
C ASN A 383 56.26 -155.26 31.94
N ASP A 384 57.39 -155.22 32.65
CA ASP A 384 58.31 -156.34 32.95
C ASP A 384 58.70 -157.19 31.71
N ILE A 385 58.39 -156.68 30.51
CA ILE A 385 58.87 -157.21 29.23
C ILE A 385 60.31 -156.78 28.89
N ASN A 386 60.99 -156.10 29.83
CA ASN A 386 62.44 -155.95 29.85
C ASN A 386 63.20 -157.30 29.78
N LYS A 387 62.49 -158.43 29.97
CA LYS A 387 62.99 -159.81 29.78
C LYS A 387 62.73 -160.45 28.40
N TYR A 388 62.19 -159.71 27.42
CA TYR A 388 62.35 -159.99 25.98
C TYR A 388 63.15 -158.84 25.33
N GLN A 389 64.31 -158.46 25.91
CA GLN A 389 65.59 -159.14 25.67
C GLN A 389 65.91 -159.42 24.18
N GLN A 390 67.03 -158.84 23.74
CA GLN A 390 68.09 -159.57 23.02
C GLN A 390 67.70 -160.25 21.69
N SER A 391 66.85 -159.60 20.88
CA SER A 391 66.73 -159.85 19.44
C SER A 391 66.41 -158.52 18.74
N TYR A 392 67.28 -158.02 17.86
CA TYR A 392 67.37 -158.38 16.43
C TYR A 392 66.12 -157.91 15.65
N LEU A 393 66.18 -157.04 14.62
CA LEU A 393 67.32 -156.35 13.97
C LEU A 393 66.86 -155.03 13.28
N ASN A 394 67.76 -154.05 13.22
CA ASN A 394 67.95 -153.03 12.15
C ASN A 394 66.85 -152.02 11.70
N ILE A 395 67.19 -150.73 11.89
CA ILE A 395 67.30 -149.65 10.86
C ILE A 395 66.03 -149.07 10.17
N GLU A 396 65.64 -147.82 10.51
CA GLU A 396 65.46 -146.63 9.58
C GLU A 396 64.84 -145.36 10.26
N ARG A 397 65.47 -144.18 10.06
CA ARG A 397 64.88 -142.91 9.48
C ARG A 397 64.02 -141.84 10.24
N LEU A 398 64.65 -140.67 10.51
CA LEU A 398 64.23 -139.23 10.28
C LEU A 398 62.94 -138.64 10.96
N ARG A 399 62.52 -137.35 10.83
CA ARG A 399 63.06 -135.93 10.94
C ARG A 399 61.91 -134.94 10.48
N THR A 400 61.81 -133.61 10.68
CA THR A 400 62.62 -132.48 11.26
C THR A 400 61.72 -131.42 11.97
N GLU A 401 61.71 -130.12 11.57
CA GLU A 401 60.74 -129.02 11.80
C GLU A 401 60.70 -128.42 13.26
N GLY A 402 60.37 -127.15 13.56
CA GLY A 402 60.02 -125.88 12.84
C GLY A 402 60.18 -124.67 13.83
N GLU A 403 59.62 -123.45 13.73
CA GLU A 403 58.91 -122.68 12.68
C GLU A 403 58.62 -121.20 13.15
N GLN A 404 58.48 -120.22 12.21
CA GLN A 404 57.81 -118.87 12.31
C GLN A 404 58.24 -117.78 13.36
N LEU A 405 57.68 -116.55 13.40
CA LEU A 405 57.56 -115.41 12.43
C LEU A 405 56.84 -114.21 13.13
N GLY A 406 57.09 -112.94 12.73
CA GLY A 406 56.12 -111.83 12.95
C GLY A 406 56.70 -110.42 13.09
N ASP A 407 56.17 -109.46 12.33
CA ASP A 407 56.33 -108.00 12.51
C ASP A 407 55.16 -107.24 11.84
N GLU A 408 54.71 -106.15 12.48
CA GLU A 408 54.11 -104.90 11.95
C GLU A 408 53.02 -104.89 10.84
N LEU A 409 52.25 -103.80 10.62
CA LEU A 409 51.70 -102.71 11.46
C LEU A 409 50.77 -101.88 10.55
N ASN A 410 49.50 -101.71 10.91
CA ASN A 410 48.61 -100.57 10.57
C ASN A 410 47.15 -100.90 10.95
N ASP A 411 46.81 -100.80 12.23
CA ASP A 411 45.45 -100.38 12.59
C ASP A 411 45.30 -98.91 12.16
N LEU A 412 44.36 -98.52 11.29
CA LEU A 412 42.91 -98.44 11.50
C LEU A 412 42.50 -97.37 12.53
N ILE A 413 41.54 -96.52 12.11
CA ILE A 413 40.53 -95.77 12.91
C ILE A 413 40.70 -94.23 13.04
N LYS A 414 39.60 -93.54 12.66
CA LYS A 414 39.23 -92.10 12.74
C LYS A 414 39.80 -91.16 11.64
N GLY A 415 38.97 -90.35 10.97
CA GLY A 415 37.50 -90.37 11.00
C GLY A 415 36.77 -89.34 10.14
N LEU A 416 35.77 -89.83 9.40
CA LEU A 416 34.44 -89.27 9.08
C LEU A 416 34.27 -87.84 8.51
N GLU A 417 33.49 -87.83 7.42
CA GLU A 417 32.48 -86.83 7.00
C GLU A 417 32.94 -85.43 6.54
N THR A 418 32.34 -84.99 5.44
CA THR A 418 32.58 -83.71 4.76
C THR A 418 31.27 -83.11 4.27
N VAL A 419 31.28 -81.79 4.04
CA VAL A 419 30.18 -80.93 3.56
C VAL A 419 29.19 -80.47 4.64
N GLU A 420 29.46 -79.28 5.19
CA GLU A 420 28.47 -78.20 5.29
C GLU A 420 29.16 -76.82 5.41
N ASP A 421 28.38 -75.75 5.25
CA ASP A 421 28.66 -74.33 5.53
C ASP A 421 29.75 -73.51 4.79
N SER A 422 29.27 -72.70 3.83
CA SER A 422 29.20 -71.22 3.93
C SER A 422 29.98 -70.32 2.93
N ILE A 423 29.42 -69.10 2.75
CA ILE A 423 29.90 -67.91 2.02
C ILE A 423 29.79 -67.94 0.49
N GLY A 424 28.94 -67.07 -0.09
CA GLY A 424 29.08 -66.74 -1.52
C GLY A 424 27.95 -66.06 -2.30
N ASN A 425 27.04 -65.26 -1.74
CA ASN A 425 26.21 -64.36 -2.56
C ASN A 425 25.63 -63.16 -1.79
N ASN A 426 26.07 -61.95 -2.16
CA ASN A 426 25.38 -60.67 -1.93
C ASN A 426 26.01 -59.61 -2.85
N GLN A 427 25.21 -58.91 -3.65
CA GLN A 427 25.63 -57.76 -4.44
C GLN A 427 25.20 -56.46 -3.74
N SER A 428 25.94 -55.37 -3.98
CA SER A 428 25.63 -54.06 -3.42
C SER A 428 24.53 -53.39 -4.26
N ASP A 429 23.40 -53.09 -3.63
CA ASP A 429 22.24 -52.47 -4.29
C ASP A 429 22.41 -50.95 -4.29
N TYR A 430 22.76 -50.41 -5.44
CA TYR A 430 22.92 -48.98 -5.70
C TYR A 430 21.66 -48.32 -6.29
N GLU A 431 20.72 -49.09 -6.85
CA GLU A 431 19.49 -48.56 -7.43
C GLU A 431 18.56 -48.05 -6.33
N LYS A 432 18.39 -48.81 -5.25
CA LYS A 432 17.59 -48.39 -4.09
C LYS A 432 18.12 -47.12 -3.41
N ILE A 433 19.43 -46.86 -3.49
CA ILE A 433 20.02 -45.58 -3.03
C ILE A 433 19.57 -44.43 -3.93
N ILE A 434 19.50 -44.60 -5.25
CA ILE A 434 19.07 -43.56 -6.19
C ILE A 434 17.58 -43.25 -5.99
N GLU A 435 16.72 -44.27 -5.84
CA GLU A 435 15.29 -44.10 -5.56
C GLU A 435 15.04 -43.30 -4.27
N LEU A 436 15.72 -43.65 -3.18
CA LEU A 436 15.57 -42.95 -1.89
C LEU A 436 16.02 -41.48 -1.98
N ASN A 437 17.14 -41.16 -2.66
CA ASN A 437 17.56 -39.76 -2.85
C ASN A 437 16.55 -38.96 -3.70
N ASN A 438 15.98 -39.55 -4.75
CA ASN A 438 14.95 -38.89 -5.57
C ASN A 438 13.67 -38.63 -4.75
N THR A 439 13.25 -39.60 -3.94
CA THR A 439 12.08 -39.51 -3.05
C THR A 439 12.26 -38.40 -2.00
N ILE A 440 13.43 -38.36 -1.34
CA ILE A 440 13.82 -37.29 -0.41
C ILE A 440 13.84 -35.91 -1.07
N THR A 441 14.31 -35.82 -2.32
CA THR A 441 14.35 -34.56 -3.07
C THR A 441 12.93 -34.04 -3.36
N ASN A 442 12.00 -34.93 -3.75
CA ASN A 442 10.60 -34.57 -3.99
C ASN A 442 9.88 -34.13 -2.70
N ILE A 443 10.06 -34.86 -1.59
CA ILE A 443 9.49 -34.50 -0.29
C ILE A 443 10.01 -33.12 0.18
N ASN A 444 11.30 -32.83 0.00
CA ASN A 444 11.86 -31.51 0.31
C ASN A 444 11.26 -30.39 -0.56
N ASN A 445 10.98 -30.64 -1.83
CA ASN A 445 10.31 -29.67 -2.71
C ASN A 445 8.88 -29.37 -2.25
N GLU A 446 8.10 -30.39 -1.87
CA GLU A 446 6.75 -30.20 -1.28
C GLU A 446 6.79 -29.42 0.03
N ILE A 447 7.71 -29.78 0.94
CA ILE A 447 7.91 -29.07 2.22
C ILE A 447 8.26 -27.59 1.98
N ASN A 448 9.05 -27.28 0.96
CA ASN A 448 9.38 -25.90 0.61
C ASN A 448 8.18 -25.14 0.03
N ILE A 449 7.36 -25.77 -0.83
CA ILE A 449 6.12 -25.17 -1.36
C ILE A 449 5.14 -24.85 -0.22
N ILE A 450 4.98 -25.74 0.76
CA ILE A 450 4.13 -25.49 1.94
C ILE A 450 4.68 -24.31 2.76
N LYS A 451 5.98 -24.26 3.04
CA LYS A 451 6.62 -23.16 3.79
C LYS A 451 6.58 -21.81 3.05
N GLU A 452 6.54 -21.80 1.72
CA GLU A 452 6.29 -20.59 0.93
C GLU A 452 4.82 -20.16 1.03
N ASN A 453 3.88 -21.10 0.89
CA ASN A 453 2.45 -20.84 1.01
C ASN A 453 2.05 -20.34 2.41
N GLU A 454 2.63 -20.90 3.48
CA GLU A 454 2.41 -20.43 4.86
C GLU A 454 2.84 -18.97 5.06
N LYS A 455 3.99 -18.57 4.49
CA LYS A 455 4.46 -17.18 4.52
C LYS A 455 3.58 -16.26 3.70
N ALA A 456 3.25 -16.66 2.47
CA ALA A 456 2.35 -15.91 1.59
C ALA A 456 0.98 -15.68 2.23
N LYS A 457 0.45 -16.71 2.93
CA LYS A 457 -0.79 -16.60 3.68
C LYS A 457 -0.68 -15.68 4.90
N ALA A 458 0.40 -15.77 5.68
CA ALA A 458 0.62 -14.86 6.82
C ALA A 458 0.80 -13.38 6.38
N GLU A 459 1.38 -13.13 5.20
CA GLU A 459 1.45 -11.79 4.62
C GLU A 459 0.09 -11.31 4.08
N LEU A 460 -0.69 -12.20 3.44
CA LEU A 460 -2.06 -11.93 3.01
C LEU A 460 -2.97 -11.60 4.19
N ASP A 461 -2.97 -12.41 5.25
CA ASP A 461 -3.77 -12.20 6.46
C ASP A 461 -3.44 -10.84 7.12
N LYS A 462 -2.17 -10.44 7.11
CA LYS A 462 -1.71 -9.12 7.60
C LYS A 462 -2.19 -7.95 6.73
N LEU A 463 -2.16 -8.10 5.40
CA LEU A 463 -2.68 -7.09 4.47
C LEU A 463 -4.21 -6.96 4.55
N LEU A 464 -4.93 -8.07 4.74
CA LEU A 464 -6.37 -8.08 4.97
C LEU A 464 -6.74 -7.38 6.28
N GLY A 465 -6.00 -7.62 7.37
CA GLY A 465 -6.19 -6.89 8.63
C GLY A 465 -5.99 -5.38 8.47
N SER A 466 -4.88 -4.96 7.86
CA SER A 466 -4.60 -3.53 7.61
C SER A 466 -5.63 -2.87 6.68
N LYS A 467 -6.14 -3.59 5.68
CA LYS A 467 -7.27 -3.14 4.85
C LYS A 467 -8.53 -2.93 5.69
N GLN A 468 -8.87 -3.87 6.56
CA GLN A 468 -10.06 -3.79 7.41
C GLN A 468 -9.98 -2.62 8.41
N GLU A 469 -8.79 -2.31 8.94
CA GLU A 469 -8.56 -1.12 9.77
C GLU A 469 -8.84 0.19 9.00
N LEU A 470 -8.32 0.32 7.76
CA LEU A 470 -8.56 1.48 6.90
C LEU A 470 -10.05 1.60 6.48
N GLU A 471 -10.71 0.47 6.18
CA GLU A 471 -12.15 0.45 5.86
C GLU A 471 -13.00 0.87 7.07
N ASN A 472 -12.61 0.48 8.29
CA ASN A 472 -13.27 0.96 9.52
C ASN A 472 -13.07 2.47 9.72
N GLN A 473 -11.85 2.99 9.54
CA GLN A 473 -11.55 4.41 9.66
C GLN A 473 -12.36 5.26 8.66
N ILE A 474 -12.45 4.84 7.40
CA ILE A 474 -13.30 5.50 6.39
C ILE A 474 -14.78 5.51 6.81
N ASN A 475 -15.28 4.42 7.40
CA ASN A 475 -16.67 4.35 7.87
C ASN A 475 -16.94 5.31 9.05
N GLU A 476 -16.00 5.45 9.98
CA GLU A 476 -16.08 6.43 11.07
C GLU A 476 -16.00 7.88 10.53
N GLU A 477 -15.01 8.18 9.69
CA GLU A 477 -14.84 9.50 9.05
C GLU A 477 -16.05 9.90 8.21
N THR A 478 -16.61 8.97 7.43
CA THR A 478 -17.84 9.19 6.64
C THR A 478 -19.06 9.45 7.54
N SER A 479 -19.12 8.78 8.70
CA SER A 479 -20.19 9.01 9.68
C SER A 479 -20.06 10.39 10.35
N ILE A 480 -18.84 10.85 10.65
CA ILE A 480 -18.58 12.20 11.16
C ILE A 480 -18.89 13.25 10.09
N LEU A 481 -18.45 13.03 8.85
CA LEU A 481 -18.70 13.89 7.70
C LEU A 481 -20.20 14.13 7.49
N LYS A 482 -21.00 13.07 7.45
CA LYS A 482 -22.46 13.14 7.30
C LYS A 482 -23.12 13.92 8.44
N ASN A 483 -22.61 13.79 9.66
CA ASN A 483 -23.10 14.58 10.80
C ASN A 483 -22.70 16.07 10.72
N LEU A 484 -21.55 16.41 10.13
CA LEU A 484 -21.15 17.79 9.88
C LEU A 484 -21.94 18.42 8.72
N GLU A 485 -22.20 17.67 7.65
CA GLU A 485 -23.03 18.13 6.53
C GLU A 485 -24.48 18.37 6.98
N ILE A 486 -25.06 17.49 7.82
CA ILE A 486 -26.37 17.70 8.46
C ILE A 486 -26.37 18.90 9.44
N LYS A 487 -25.23 19.24 10.07
CA LYS A 487 -25.11 20.48 10.85
C LYS A 487 -25.08 21.70 9.94
N LEU A 488 -24.31 21.66 8.85
CA LEU A 488 -24.17 22.76 7.89
C LEU A 488 -25.51 23.08 7.20
N ASP A 489 -26.27 22.06 6.81
CA ASP A 489 -27.57 22.20 6.14
C ASP A 489 -28.67 22.83 7.04
N ARG A 490 -28.49 22.80 8.38
CA ARG A 490 -29.35 23.50 9.33
C ARG A 490 -29.07 25.01 9.42
N TYR A 491 -27.94 25.48 8.88
CA TYR A 491 -27.66 26.91 8.76
C TYR A 491 -28.24 27.43 7.44
N ASP A 492 -29.35 28.16 7.55
CA ASP A 492 -30.10 28.73 6.43
C ASP A 492 -29.22 29.70 5.59
N LYS A 493 -28.68 29.16 4.49
CA LYS A 493 -27.78 29.87 3.56
C LYS A 493 -28.38 31.15 2.96
N THR A 494 -29.70 31.33 3.00
CA THR A 494 -30.35 32.55 2.50
C THR A 494 -30.10 33.80 3.36
N LYS A 495 -29.56 33.64 4.59
CA LYS A 495 -29.32 34.74 5.54
C LYS A 495 -27.85 35.15 5.72
N LEU A 496 -26.93 34.59 4.93
CA LEU A 496 -25.47 34.72 5.15
C LEU A 496 -24.75 35.71 4.23
N ASP A 497 -25.48 36.40 3.34
CA ASP A 497 -24.94 37.38 2.39
C ASP A 497 -25.03 38.83 2.93
N LEU A 498 -24.28 39.08 4.00
CA LEU A 498 -24.37 40.31 4.82
C LEU A 498 -23.05 41.08 5.04
N ASN A 499 -21.87 40.53 4.72
CA ASN A 499 -20.57 41.17 5.01
C ASN A 499 -20.50 42.66 4.60
N ASP A 500 -20.93 42.99 3.38
CA ASP A 500 -20.87 44.36 2.86
C ASP A 500 -21.99 45.27 3.41
N LYS A 501 -23.03 44.69 4.00
CA LYS A 501 -24.16 45.40 4.65
C LYS A 501 -23.92 45.62 6.14
N GLU A 502 -23.17 44.75 6.82
CA GLU A 502 -22.89 44.85 8.25
C GLU A 502 -22.10 46.12 8.60
N SER A 503 -21.00 46.40 7.88
CA SER A 503 -20.22 47.63 8.08
C SER A 503 -21.08 48.88 7.85
N PHE A 504 -21.81 48.93 6.74
CA PHE A 504 -22.64 50.07 6.35
C PHE A 504 -23.81 50.34 7.31
N ILE A 505 -24.48 49.28 7.80
CA ILE A 505 -25.58 49.41 8.77
C ILE A 505 -25.05 49.78 10.16
N SER A 506 -23.88 49.27 10.58
CA SER A 506 -23.27 49.62 11.86
C SER A 506 -22.76 51.08 11.88
N GLU A 507 -22.19 51.54 10.77
CA GLU A 507 -21.74 52.92 10.55
C GLU A 507 -22.94 53.90 10.56
N ILE A 508 -24.06 53.55 9.91
CA ILE A 508 -25.30 54.34 9.98
C ILE A 508 -25.91 54.32 11.40
N LYS A 509 -25.98 53.17 12.08
CA LYS A 509 -26.58 53.05 13.42
C LYS A 509 -25.74 53.70 14.53
N SER A 510 -24.44 53.89 14.33
CA SER A 510 -23.57 54.62 15.27
C SER A 510 -23.58 56.14 15.04
N ALA A 511 -24.10 56.62 13.91
CA ALA A 511 -24.16 58.03 13.53
C ALA A 511 -25.53 58.70 13.75
N VAL A 512 -26.57 57.97 14.19
CA VAL A 512 -27.97 58.45 14.19
C VAL A 512 -28.77 57.95 15.40
N ASN A 513 -29.50 58.85 16.05
CA ASN A 513 -30.27 58.60 17.29
C ASN A 513 -31.80 58.57 17.04
N ILE A 514 -32.55 58.15 18.07
CA ILE A 514 -34.02 58.31 18.09
C ILE A 514 -34.34 59.80 18.21
N GLY A 515 -35.13 60.33 17.27
CA GLY A 515 -35.42 61.75 17.10
C GLY A 515 -34.58 62.47 16.02
N ASP A 516 -33.54 61.84 15.46
CA ASP A 516 -32.83 62.40 14.31
C ASP A 516 -33.62 62.17 12.99
N GLN A 517 -33.43 63.05 12.00
CA GLN A 517 -34.00 62.85 10.66
C GLN A 517 -33.20 61.82 9.87
N CYS A 518 -33.87 60.81 9.31
CA CYS A 518 -33.24 59.78 8.50
C CYS A 518 -32.64 60.38 7.21
N PRO A 519 -31.32 60.27 6.96
CA PRO A 519 -30.66 60.89 5.81
C PRO A 519 -31.03 60.24 4.46
N ILE A 520 -31.78 59.13 4.47
CA ILE A 520 -32.22 58.42 3.26
C ILE A 520 -33.65 58.82 2.83
N CYS A 521 -34.54 59.16 3.78
CA CYS A 521 -35.96 59.43 3.49
C CYS A 521 -36.55 60.69 4.14
N GLY A 522 -35.80 61.42 4.97
CA GLY A 522 -36.19 62.69 5.60
C GLY A 522 -37.14 62.57 6.80
N ASN A 523 -37.69 61.39 7.10
CA ASN A 523 -38.57 61.19 8.24
C ASN A 523 -37.78 61.10 9.57
N GLU A 524 -38.38 61.58 10.65
CA GLU A 524 -37.86 61.48 12.02
C GLU A 524 -37.85 60.02 12.51
N ILE A 525 -36.74 59.58 13.10
CA ILE A 525 -36.53 58.17 13.51
C ILE A 525 -37.19 57.94 14.88
N GLN A 526 -38.38 57.35 14.85
CA GLN A 526 -39.19 57.05 16.05
C GLN A 526 -38.79 55.75 16.75
N ASP A 527 -38.12 54.83 16.04
CA ASP A 527 -37.52 53.61 16.56
C ASP A 527 -36.31 53.23 15.70
N LEU A 528 -35.23 52.71 16.31
CA LEU A 528 -34.06 52.15 15.62
C LEU A 528 -34.28 50.68 15.21
N GLY A 529 -35.40 50.08 15.61
CA GLY A 529 -35.74 48.68 15.42
C GLY A 529 -34.96 47.77 16.38
N HIS A 530 -35.45 46.54 16.55
CA HIS A 530 -34.78 45.55 17.40
C HIS A 530 -33.29 45.41 17.07
N HIS A 531 -32.49 45.26 18.12
CA HIS A 531 -31.05 45.10 18.03
C HIS A 531 -30.75 43.86 17.18
N ILE A 532 -30.08 44.06 16.04
CA ILE A 532 -29.44 42.96 15.34
C ILE A 532 -28.25 42.58 16.22
N ASP A 533 -28.24 41.36 16.73
CA ASP A 533 -27.15 40.80 17.53
C ASP A 533 -26.04 40.35 16.56
N PHE A 534 -25.23 41.32 16.14
CA PHE A 534 -24.12 41.10 15.21
C PHE A 534 -23.07 40.14 15.79
N ASP A 535 -22.87 40.11 17.11
CA ASP A 535 -21.99 39.14 17.77
C ASP A 535 -22.51 37.71 17.57
N SER A 536 -23.83 37.48 17.66
CA SER A 536 -24.44 36.18 17.35
C SER A 536 -24.31 35.79 15.87
N ILE A 537 -24.30 36.76 14.95
CA ILE A 537 -24.15 36.52 13.51
C ILE A 537 -22.69 36.20 13.17
N ALA A 538 -21.74 37.03 13.62
CA ALA A 538 -20.30 36.80 13.46
C ALA A 538 -19.88 35.47 14.09
N LYS A 539 -20.42 35.12 15.27
CA LYS A 539 -20.20 33.82 15.90
C LYS A 539 -20.70 32.66 15.03
N ARG A 540 -21.93 32.72 14.52
CA ARG A 540 -22.46 31.71 13.58
C ARG A 540 -21.65 31.61 12.30
N GLN A 541 -21.17 32.73 11.76
CA GLN A 541 -20.34 32.72 10.55
C GLN A 541 -18.99 32.04 10.80
N ASN A 542 -18.40 32.20 11.99
CA ASN A 542 -17.19 31.49 12.39
C ASN A 542 -17.47 30.00 12.66
N GLU A 543 -18.56 29.65 13.33
CA GLU A 543 -19.01 28.24 13.49
C GLU A 543 -19.19 27.53 12.13
N ILE A 544 -19.74 28.22 11.13
CA ILE A 544 -19.88 27.71 9.76
C ILE A 544 -18.50 27.51 9.10
N LYS A 545 -17.61 28.51 9.18
CA LYS A 545 -16.24 28.40 8.64
C LYS A 545 -15.45 27.25 9.25
N GLU A 546 -15.60 27.01 10.56
CA GLU A 546 -15.01 25.84 11.23
C GLU A 546 -15.63 24.53 10.73
N ILE A 547 -16.96 24.46 10.56
CA ILE A 547 -17.63 23.26 10.02
C ILE A 547 -17.17 22.97 8.57
N GLU A 548 -17.07 23.98 7.71
CA GLU A 548 -16.61 23.84 6.33
C GLU A 548 -15.12 23.43 6.25
N ALA A 549 -14.25 23.98 7.10
CA ALA A 549 -12.85 23.57 7.20
C ALA A 549 -12.71 22.10 7.67
N ASN A 550 -13.50 21.68 8.67
CA ASN A 550 -13.52 20.30 9.14
C ASN A 550 -14.04 19.32 8.07
N ILE A 551 -15.08 19.71 7.32
CA ILE A 551 -15.60 18.94 6.17
C ILE A 551 -14.52 18.75 5.09
N HIS A 552 -13.74 19.80 4.79
CA HIS A 552 -12.63 19.71 3.84
C HIS A 552 -11.50 18.80 4.35
N ALA A 553 -11.12 18.91 5.63
CA ALA A 553 -10.09 18.06 6.23
C ALA A 553 -10.47 16.57 6.18
N ILE A 554 -11.69 16.23 6.59
CA ILE A 554 -12.17 14.83 6.59
C ILE A 554 -12.28 14.28 5.16
N LYS A 555 -12.73 15.08 4.18
CA LYS A 555 -12.73 14.68 2.76
C LYS A 555 -11.32 14.43 2.23
N SER A 556 -10.31 15.15 2.72
CA SER A 556 -8.90 14.91 2.40
C SER A 556 -8.39 13.59 3.00
N ASN A 557 -8.70 13.29 4.27
CA ASN A 557 -8.31 12.04 4.91
C ASN A 557 -8.93 10.82 4.21
N ILE A 558 -10.24 10.85 3.94
CA ILE A 558 -10.94 9.78 3.21
C ILE A 558 -10.28 9.53 1.85
N ALA A 559 -9.82 10.57 1.14
CA ALA A 559 -9.10 10.40 -0.12
C ALA A 559 -7.73 9.71 0.05
N VAL A 560 -6.99 10.02 1.13
CA VAL A 560 -5.72 9.34 1.49
C VAL A 560 -5.99 7.87 1.81
N HIS A 561 -6.89 7.56 2.74
CA HIS A 561 -7.22 6.18 3.14
C HIS A 561 -7.69 5.33 1.95
N ASN A 562 -8.47 5.89 1.01
CA ASN A 562 -8.84 5.21 -0.23
C ASN A 562 -7.63 4.92 -1.15
N SER A 563 -6.64 5.82 -1.20
CA SER A 563 -5.40 5.58 -1.97
C SER A 563 -4.54 4.47 -1.37
N GLU A 564 -4.50 4.38 -0.03
CA GLU A 564 -3.79 3.32 0.69
C GLU A 564 -4.50 1.96 0.52
N ILE A 565 -5.84 1.91 0.60
CA ILE A 565 -6.62 0.72 0.27
C ILE A 565 -6.36 0.27 -1.17
N LYS A 566 -6.22 1.18 -2.13
CA LYS A 566 -5.88 0.83 -3.52
C LYS A 566 -4.51 0.14 -3.60
N PHE A 567 -3.50 0.68 -2.92
CA PHE A 567 -2.14 0.10 -2.84
C PHE A 567 -2.12 -1.25 -2.10
N VAL A 568 -2.92 -1.41 -1.04
CA VAL A 568 -3.06 -2.70 -0.33
C VAL A 568 -3.76 -3.75 -1.21
N ASN A 569 -4.82 -3.39 -1.93
CA ASN A 569 -5.46 -4.30 -2.91
C ASN A 569 -4.49 -4.70 -4.03
N GLU A 570 -3.66 -3.77 -4.53
CA GLU A 570 -2.62 -4.07 -5.52
C GLU A 570 -1.60 -5.08 -4.97
N LYS A 571 -1.12 -4.90 -3.74
CA LYS A 571 -0.26 -5.90 -3.07
C LYS A 571 -0.93 -7.26 -2.93
N ILE A 572 -2.18 -7.30 -2.47
CA ILE A 572 -2.98 -8.53 -2.33
C ILE A 572 -3.08 -9.26 -3.68
N SER A 573 -3.30 -8.53 -4.78
CA SER A 573 -3.41 -9.12 -6.13
C SER A 573 -2.10 -9.73 -6.66
N ASN A 574 -0.95 -9.37 -6.09
CA ASN A 574 0.36 -9.91 -6.43
C ASN A 574 0.77 -11.14 -5.59
N ILE A 575 0.00 -11.53 -4.57
CA ILE A 575 0.29 -12.73 -3.76
C ILE A 575 -0.24 -13.97 -4.49
N ASN A 576 0.69 -14.79 -5.00
CA ASN A 576 0.37 -16.03 -5.70
C ASN A 576 0.59 -17.25 -4.80
N ILE A 577 -0.50 -17.94 -4.44
CA ILE A 577 -0.48 -19.16 -3.61
C ILE A 577 -0.49 -20.39 -4.52
N LYS A 578 0.52 -21.26 -4.36
CA LYS A 578 0.68 -22.49 -5.16
C LYS A 578 -0.31 -23.56 -4.68
N THR A 579 -0.72 -24.48 -5.56
CA THR A 579 -1.62 -25.59 -5.19
C THR A 579 -1.06 -26.42 -4.05
N GLN A 580 -1.91 -26.71 -3.07
CA GLN A 580 -1.61 -27.42 -1.84
C GLN A 580 -1.47 -28.94 -2.10
N SER A 581 -0.58 -29.65 -1.41
CA SER A 581 -0.51 -31.11 -1.46
C SER A 581 -1.39 -31.77 -0.40
N ASP A 582 -1.73 -33.04 -0.59
CA ASP A 582 -2.67 -33.81 0.25
C ASP A 582 -2.11 -34.21 1.63
N PHE A 583 -0.87 -33.84 1.96
CA PHE A 583 -0.18 -34.24 3.18
C PHE A 583 0.15 -33.03 4.08
N SER A 584 0.03 -33.22 5.39
CA SER A 584 0.38 -32.15 6.34
C SER A 584 1.90 -31.94 6.41
N LEU A 585 2.32 -30.78 6.90
CA LEU A 585 3.72 -30.48 7.13
C LEU A 585 4.36 -31.47 8.12
N GLU A 586 3.62 -31.95 9.12
CA GLU A 586 4.07 -32.97 10.07
C GLU A 586 4.22 -34.36 9.41
N GLU A 587 3.25 -34.76 8.60
CA GLU A 587 3.26 -36.02 7.81
C GLU A 587 4.49 -36.06 6.88
N LEU A 588 4.77 -34.96 6.16
CA LEU A 588 5.90 -34.86 5.24
C LEU A 588 7.25 -34.83 5.97
N ASN A 589 7.40 -34.09 7.07
CA ASN A 589 8.63 -34.12 7.87
C ASN A 589 8.88 -35.52 8.47
N LYS A 590 7.82 -36.24 8.88
CA LYS A 590 7.93 -37.63 9.36
C LYS A 590 8.41 -38.57 8.25
N ARG A 591 7.80 -38.52 7.06
CA ARG A 591 8.20 -39.33 5.91
C ARG A 591 9.63 -39.00 5.43
N LEU A 592 10.03 -37.72 5.49
CA LEU A 592 11.41 -37.30 5.21
C LEU A 592 12.38 -38.01 6.15
N LEU A 593 12.14 -37.93 7.46
CA LEU A 593 12.98 -38.56 8.48
C LEU A 593 13.02 -40.10 8.34
N GLU A 594 11.90 -40.73 7.99
CA GLU A 594 11.84 -42.18 7.74
C GLU A 594 12.71 -42.58 6.54
N ASN A 595 12.62 -41.84 5.41
CA ASN A 595 13.43 -42.08 4.22
C ASN A 595 14.93 -41.77 4.43
N GLU A 596 15.26 -40.70 5.17
CA GLU A 596 16.65 -40.36 5.50
C GLU A 596 17.33 -41.44 6.37
N ASN A 597 16.57 -42.04 7.30
CA ASN A 597 17.05 -43.16 8.09
C ASN A 597 17.24 -44.43 7.24
N GLU A 598 16.29 -44.76 6.35
CA GLU A 598 16.46 -45.92 5.44
C GLU A 598 17.64 -45.72 4.47
N LEU A 599 17.82 -44.51 3.93
CA LEU A 599 18.96 -44.15 3.08
C LEU A 599 20.30 -44.30 3.82
N ASN A 600 20.38 -43.86 5.07
CA ASN A 600 21.60 -44.01 5.89
C ASN A 600 21.87 -45.48 6.23
N ASN A 601 20.84 -46.27 6.52
CA ASN A 601 20.97 -47.71 6.74
C ASN A 601 21.47 -48.43 5.49
N GLN A 602 20.91 -48.14 4.30
CA GLN A 602 21.34 -48.73 3.03
C GLN A 602 22.78 -48.31 2.65
N LYS A 603 23.16 -47.05 2.87
CA LYS A 603 24.55 -46.57 2.70
C LYS A 603 25.52 -47.30 3.62
N ASN A 604 25.16 -47.49 4.90
CA ASN A 604 25.99 -48.23 5.86
C ASN A 604 26.11 -49.72 5.48
N LEU A 605 25.03 -50.34 4.99
CA LEU A 605 25.02 -51.73 4.53
C LEU A 605 25.92 -51.93 3.31
N ASN A 606 25.81 -51.09 2.28
CA ASN A 606 26.69 -51.17 1.11
C ASN A 606 28.17 -50.94 1.49
N LYS A 607 28.45 -49.96 2.37
CA LYS A 607 29.81 -49.70 2.86
C LYS A 607 30.40 -50.88 3.64
N PHE A 608 29.60 -51.57 4.44
CA PHE A 608 30.01 -52.81 5.13
C PHE A 608 30.28 -53.97 4.16
N ILE A 609 29.47 -54.10 3.10
CA ILE A 609 29.66 -55.09 2.03
C ILE A 609 30.95 -54.80 1.24
N GLU A 610 31.29 -53.53 1.01
CA GLU A 610 32.52 -53.13 0.30
C GLU A 610 33.77 -53.34 1.18
N GLN A 611 33.75 -52.96 2.46
CA GLN A 611 34.83 -53.30 3.39
C GLN A 611 35.06 -54.83 3.47
N LYS A 612 33.99 -55.64 3.44
CA LYS A 612 34.09 -57.12 3.37
C LYS A 612 34.53 -57.69 2.02
N LYS A 613 34.73 -56.85 0.99
CA LYS A 613 35.38 -57.19 -0.28
C LYS A 613 36.83 -56.73 -0.35
N GLU A 614 37.20 -55.65 0.36
CA GLU A 614 38.59 -55.18 0.46
C GLU A 614 39.44 -55.99 1.46
N GLU A 615 38.81 -56.69 2.41
CA GLU A 615 39.47 -57.67 3.31
C GLU A 615 39.70 -59.06 2.68
N LYS A 616 39.78 -59.17 1.35
CA LYS A 616 39.99 -60.42 0.59
C LYS A 616 41.06 -60.31 -0.50
#